data_AF-A0AAW4V1V5-F1
#
_entry.id   AF-A0AAW4V1V5-F1
#
_cell.length_a   1.000
_cell.length_b   1.000
_cell.length_c   1.000
_cell.angle_alpha   90.00
_cell.angle_beta   90.00
_cell.angle_gamma   90.00
#
_symmetry.space_group_name_H-M   'P 1'
#
loop_
_entity.id
_entity.type
_entity.pdbx_description
1 polymer ?
#
loop_
_entity_poly.entity_id
_entity_poly.type
_entity_poly.pdbx_seq_one_letter_code
_entity_poly.pdbx_strand_id
1 'polypeptide(L)'
;MTDDTLHVTCESKLMVQRIVFNITVTNTGILEYTGITAELDGVTTSRYVRTREKGSGFATLPFTVSPEKENFFRKEVLVFGINTGVSNVIRLHLDGDMPVDADLDLSDVFKDFTADGISVDITVRVSPSLYTASASIEDWQNVEWGQGIITY
;
A
#
# COMPACT_ATOMS: atom_id res chain seq x y z
N MET A 1 -14.84 -46.25 -21.18
CA MET A 1 -14.52 -45.39 -20.02
C MET A 1 -15.66 -44.40 -19.91
N THR A 2 -16.48 -44.50 -18.87
CA THR A 2 -17.54 -43.54 -18.58
C THR A 2 -16.88 -42.26 -18.06
N ASP A 3 -17.19 -41.14 -18.68
CA ASP A 3 -16.78 -39.81 -18.23
C ASP A 3 -17.21 -39.62 -16.78
N ASP A 4 -16.29 -39.21 -15.91
CA ASP A 4 -16.56 -39.00 -14.49
C ASP A 4 -17.39 -37.71 -14.32
N THR A 5 -18.71 -37.89 -14.21
CA THR A 5 -19.67 -36.78 -14.07
C THR A 5 -19.60 -36.06 -12.72
N LEU A 6 -18.73 -36.49 -11.79
CA LEU A 6 -18.50 -35.82 -10.51
C LEU A 6 -17.29 -34.88 -10.53
N HIS A 7 -16.57 -34.81 -11.65
CA HIS A 7 -15.46 -33.88 -11.78
C HIS A 7 -15.96 -32.43 -11.86
N VAL A 8 -15.67 -31.65 -10.83
CA VAL A 8 -15.91 -30.21 -10.81
C VAL A 8 -14.56 -29.50 -10.81
N THR A 9 -14.30 -28.73 -11.87
CA THR A 9 -13.15 -27.83 -11.92
C THR A 9 -13.51 -26.54 -11.18
N CYS A 10 -12.88 -26.31 -10.05
CA CYS A 10 -13.00 -25.05 -9.30
C CYS A 10 -11.84 -24.12 -9.67
N GLU A 11 -12.14 -23.06 -10.42
CA GLU A 11 -11.16 -21.98 -10.65
C GLU A 11 -11.17 -21.02 -9.45
N SER A 12 -10.11 -21.09 -8.63
CA SER A 12 -9.89 -20.11 -7.58
C SER A 12 -9.46 -18.78 -8.19
N LYS A 13 -10.00 -17.69 -7.65
CA LYS A 13 -9.57 -16.32 -7.96
C LYS A 13 -9.29 -15.59 -6.67
N LEU A 14 -8.25 -14.76 -6.67
CA LEU A 14 -7.86 -13.98 -5.51
C LEU A 14 -8.96 -12.99 -5.16
N MET A 15 -9.28 -12.92 -3.86
CA MET A 15 -10.31 -12.04 -3.31
C MET A 15 -9.70 -10.78 -2.67
N VAL A 16 -8.38 -10.66 -2.72
CA VAL A 16 -7.62 -9.52 -2.21
C VAL A 16 -6.89 -8.84 -3.36
N GLN A 17 -6.62 -7.56 -3.18
CA GLN A 17 -5.77 -6.75 -4.03
C GLN A 17 -4.49 -6.43 -3.26
N ARG A 18 -3.40 -6.19 -3.98
CA ARG A 18 -2.09 -5.88 -3.41
C ARG A 18 -1.78 -4.39 -3.54
N ILE A 19 -1.28 -3.76 -2.49
CA ILE A 19 -0.71 -2.40 -2.55
C ILE A 19 0.76 -2.49 -2.13
N VAL A 20 1.65 -2.00 -2.98
CA VAL A 20 3.08 -1.89 -2.70
C VAL A 20 3.41 -0.42 -2.50
N PHE A 21 3.93 -0.08 -1.33
CA PHE A 21 4.47 1.23 -1.03
C PHE A 21 5.99 1.18 -1.14
N ASN A 22 6.55 1.97 -2.05
CA ASN A 22 7.99 2.21 -2.14
C ASN A 22 8.25 3.63 -1.62
N ILE A 23 8.73 3.74 -0.39
CA ILE A 23 8.90 5.02 0.29
C ILE A 23 10.39 5.37 0.33
N THR A 24 10.77 6.47 -0.30
CA THR A 24 12.13 7.01 -0.27
C THR A 24 12.16 8.24 0.63
N VAL A 25 13.00 8.21 1.67
CA VAL A 25 13.20 9.35 2.57
C VAL A 25 14.40 10.16 2.06
N THR A 26 14.25 11.48 1.94
CA THR A 26 15.27 12.35 1.37
C THR A 26 15.53 13.56 2.25
N ASN A 27 16.67 14.23 2.00
CA ASN A 27 17.10 15.42 2.72
C ASN A 27 17.25 15.18 4.24
N THR A 28 17.69 13.97 4.61
CA THR A 28 17.90 13.53 6.00
C THR A 28 19.18 14.12 6.61
N GLY A 29 20.15 14.51 5.77
CA GLY A 29 21.44 15.01 6.23
C GLY A 29 22.25 13.88 6.87
N ILE A 30 22.42 13.93 8.19
CA ILE A 30 23.09 12.89 8.99
C ILE A 30 22.11 12.02 9.78
N LEU A 31 20.80 12.31 9.69
CA LEU A 31 19.77 11.63 10.47
C LEU A 31 19.50 10.25 9.89
N GLU A 32 19.43 9.26 10.77
CA GLU A 32 19.04 7.89 10.42
C GLU A 32 17.57 7.63 10.81
N TYR A 33 16.86 6.97 9.90
CA TYR A 33 15.48 6.53 10.11
C TYR A 33 15.41 5.01 10.14
N THR A 34 14.92 4.48 11.26
CA THR A 34 14.91 3.04 11.57
C THR A 34 13.59 2.36 11.22
N GLY A 35 12.53 3.13 11.01
CA GLY A 35 11.21 2.58 10.71
C GLY A 35 10.23 3.65 10.25
N ILE A 36 9.11 3.18 9.72
CA ILE A 36 7.92 4.00 9.48
C ILE A 36 6.73 3.26 10.07
N THR A 37 5.98 3.96 10.92
CA THR A 37 4.64 3.56 11.34
C THR A 37 3.63 4.32 10.50
N ALA A 38 2.75 3.62 9.81
CA ALA A 38 1.85 4.21 8.83
C ALA A 38 0.40 3.77 9.02
N GLU A 39 -0.51 4.64 8.62
CA GLU A 39 -1.95 4.40 8.63
C GLU A 39 -2.55 4.80 7.28
N LEU A 40 -3.25 3.86 6.62
CA LEU A 40 -3.96 4.13 5.37
C LEU A 40 -5.47 4.13 5.59
N ASP A 41 -6.11 5.26 5.33
CA ASP A 41 -7.58 5.40 5.39
C ASP A 41 -8.26 4.85 4.13
N GLY A 42 -9.52 4.43 4.27
CA GLY A 42 -10.38 4.05 3.14
C GLY A 42 -10.25 2.58 2.71
N VAL A 43 -9.59 1.72 3.50
CA VAL A 43 -9.45 0.30 3.18
C VAL A 43 -10.76 -0.45 3.39
N THR A 44 -11.24 -1.12 2.36
CA THR A 44 -12.43 -1.97 2.41
C THR A 44 -12.22 -3.14 3.37
N THR A 45 -13.18 -3.39 4.27
CA THR A 45 -13.06 -4.43 5.30
C THR A 45 -13.62 -5.79 4.91
N SER A 46 -14.35 -5.87 3.78
CA SER A 46 -14.99 -7.12 3.35
C SER A 46 -15.23 -7.19 1.84
N ARG A 47 -15.41 -8.41 1.34
CA ARG A 47 -15.96 -8.71 0.00
C ARG A 47 -17.01 -9.79 0.09
N TYR A 48 -18.02 -9.70 -0.76
CA TYR A 48 -19.00 -10.77 -0.92
C TYR A 48 -18.38 -11.94 -1.67
N VAL A 49 -18.36 -13.14 -1.06
CA VAL A 49 -17.72 -14.33 -1.67
C VAL A 49 -18.35 -14.69 -3.02
N ARG A 50 -19.68 -14.55 -3.14
CA ARG A 50 -20.43 -14.91 -4.36
C ARG A 50 -20.23 -13.91 -5.50
N THR A 51 -20.35 -12.62 -5.24
CA THR A 51 -20.32 -11.56 -6.28
C THR A 51 -18.95 -10.93 -6.44
N ARG A 52 -18.06 -11.09 -5.45
CA ARG A 52 -16.74 -10.44 -5.32
C ARG A 52 -16.78 -8.93 -5.16
N GLU A 53 -17.97 -8.36 -5.01
CA GLU A 53 -18.13 -6.93 -4.80
C GLU A 53 -17.55 -6.53 -3.43
N LYS A 54 -16.98 -5.32 -3.39
CA LYS A 54 -16.52 -4.69 -2.15
C LYS A 54 -17.72 -4.49 -1.21
N GLY A 55 -17.56 -4.82 0.06
CA GLY A 55 -18.53 -4.43 1.08
C GLY A 55 -18.54 -2.91 1.27
N SER A 56 -19.59 -2.39 1.88
CA SER A 56 -19.73 -0.95 2.16
C SER A 56 -18.87 -0.47 3.34
N GLY A 57 -18.39 -1.40 4.18
CA GLY A 57 -17.54 -1.08 5.32
C GLY A 57 -16.10 -0.75 4.92
N PHE A 58 -15.53 0.27 5.55
CA PHE A 58 -14.15 0.68 5.38
C PHE A 58 -13.52 1.02 6.74
N ALA A 59 -12.19 0.95 6.81
CA ALA A 59 -11.41 1.19 8.01
C ALA A 59 -10.03 1.78 7.65
N THR A 60 -9.32 2.21 8.68
CA THR A 60 -7.91 2.56 8.61
C THR A 60 -7.07 1.31 8.79
N LEU A 61 -6.11 1.10 7.89
CA LEU A 61 -5.16 0.00 7.95
C LEU A 61 -3.82 0.49 8.53
N PRO A 62 -3.46 0.08 9.76
CA PRO A 62 -2.14 0.36 10.30
C PRO A 62 -1.11 -0.65 9.77
N PHE A 63 0.12 -0.19 9.54
CA PHE A 63 1.26 -1.05 9.27
C PHE A 63 2.58 -0.40 9.68
N THR A 64 3.58 -1.24 9.91
CA THR A 64 4.96 -0.80 10.15
C THR A 64 5.89 -1.38 9.09
N VAL A 65 6.98 -0.66 8.82
CA VAL A 65 8.02 -1.06 7.88
C VAL A 65 9.40 -0.62 8.37
N SER A 66 10.35 -1.54 8.32
CA SER A 66 11.78 -1.27 8.52
C SER A 66 12.45 -0.98 7.17
N PRO A 67 13.58 -0.25 7.13
CA PRO A 67 14.27 0.02 5.88
C PRO A 67 14.74 -1.29 5.22
N GLU A 68 14.55 -1.40 3.91
CA GLU A 68 15.12 -2.50 3.11
C GLU A 68 16.58 -2.19 2.72
N LYS A 69 16.86 -0.90 2.51
CA LYS A 69 18.19 -0.32 2.33
C LYS A 69 18.16 1.12 2.85
N GLU A 70 19.33 1.78 2.87
CA GLU A 70 19.45 3.15 3.36
C GLU A 70 18.38 4.07 2.77
N ASN A 71 17.60 4.71 3.65
CA ASN A 71 16.52 5.65 3.32
C ASN A 71 15.41 5.11 2.39
N PHE A 72 15.30 3.80 2.21
CA PHE A 72 14.29 3.18 1.36
C PHE A 72 13.53 2.09 2.12
N PHE A 73 12.21 2.26 2.14
CA PHE A 73 11.28 1.42 2.87
C PHE A 73 10.28 0.84 1.88
N ARG A 74 10.21 -0.49 1.81
CA ARG A 74 9.25 -1.18 0.95
C ARG A 74 8.27 -1.96 1.78
N LYS A 75 6.98 -1.73 1.56
CA LYS A 75 5.92 -2.47 2.22
C LYS A 75 4.89 -2.98 1.22
N GLU A 76 4.60 -4.27 1.31
CA GLU A 76 3.44 -4.87 0.67
C GLU A 76 2.31 -5.04 1.68
N VAL A 77 1.10 -4.62 1.32
CA VAL A 77 -0.12 -4.89 2.08
C VAL A 77 -1.18 -5.53 1.19
N LEU A 78 -1.94 -6.47 1.76
CA LEU A 78 -3.06 -7.13 1.11
C LEU A 78 -4.36 -6.56 1.65
N VAL A 79 -5.23 -6.10 0.77
CA VAL A 79 -6.49 -5.46 1.12
C VAL A 79 -7.64 -6.10 0.37
N PHE A 80 -8.85 -6.06 0.92
CA PHE A 80 -10.03 -6.38 0.12
C PHE A 80 -10.29 -5.30 -0.95
N GLY A 81 -9.74 -4.10 -0.80
CA GLY A 81 -9.77 -3.06 -1.81
C GLY A 81 -9.77 -1.70 -1.14
N ILE A 82 -9.94 -0.66 -1.96
CA ILE A 82 -10.05 0.72 -1.51
C ILE A 82 -11.46 1.26 -1.80
N ASN A 83 -12.02 2.01 -0.85
CA ASN A 83 -13.26 2.75 -1.00
C ASN A 83 -12.97 4.14 -1.58
N THR A 84 -13.25 4.31 -2.86
CA THR A 84 -13.03 5.58 -3.58
C THR A 84 -14.08 6.65 -3.27
N GLY A 85 -15.11 6.33 -2.47
CA GLY A 85 -16.12 7.27 -2.00
C GLY A 85 -15.69 8.11 -0.80
N VAL A 86 -14.50 7.87 -0.25
CA VAL A 86 -13.90 8.63 0.85
C VAL A 86 -12.48 9.06 0.49
N SER A 87 -11.92 10.02 1.24
CA SER A 87 -10.51 10.39 1.12
C SER A 87 -9.62 9.22 1.54
N ASN A 88 -8.58 8.96 0.75
CA ASN A 88 -7.63 7.89 0.99
C ASN A 88 -6.29 8.53 1.37
N VAL A 89 -6.16 8.90 2.63
CA VAL A 89 -4.95 9.53 3.16
C VAL A 89 -4.08 8.46 3.79
N ILE A 90 -2.78 8.48 3.44
CA ILE A 90 -1.75 7.77 4.19
C ILE A 90 -1.05 8.74 5.13
N ARG A 91 -1.01 8.39 6.42
CA ARG A 91 -0.25 9.11 7.46
C ARG A 91 1.02 8.32 7.74
N LEU A 92 2.16 8.98 7.71
CA LEU A 92 3.48 8.37 7.89
C LEU A 92 4.16 9.01 9.10
N HIS A 93 4.43 8.20 10.12
CA HIS A 93 5.29 8.56 11.24
C HIS A 93 6.67 7.94 11.01
N LEU A 94 7.68 8.77 10.79
CA LEU A 94 9.06 8.31 10.58
C LEU A 94 9.75 8.13 11.93
N ASP A 95 10.12 6.91 12.26
CA ASP A 95 10.84 6.54 13.47
C ASP A 95 12.36 6.67 13.23
N GLY A 96 13.08 7.44 14.06
CA GLY A 96 14.52 7.63 13.90
C GLY A 96 15.12 8.67 14.84
N ASP A 97 16.29 9.20 14.49
CA ASP A 97 17.01 10.22 15.26
C ASP A 97 16.16 11.48 15.53
N MET A 98 15.29 11.81 14.58
CA MET A 98 14.35 12.93 14.68
C MET A 98 12.99 12.49 14.12
N PRO A 99 12.07 12.02 14.99
CA PRO A 99 10.74 11.60 14.56
C PRO A 99 9.94 12.74 13.95
N VAL A 100 9.32 12.48 12.80
CA VAL A 100 8.53 13.46 12.05
C VAL A 100 7.35 12.78 11.37
N ASP A 101 6.26 13.53 11.22
CA ASP A 101 5.05 13.08 10.54
C ASP A 101 4.95 13.67 9.12
N ALA A 102 4.36 12.90 8.21
CA ALA A 102 3.98 13.35 6.88
C ALA A 102 2.67 12.70 6.44
N ASP A 103 1.74 13.51 5.94
CA ASP A 103 0.48 13.03 5.39
C ASP A 103 0.48 13.18 3.86
N LEU A 104 -0.13 12.22 3.17
CA LEU A 104 -0.27 12.23 1.71
C LEU A 104 -1.65 11.74 1.29
N ASP A 105 -2.34 12.52 0.47
CA ASP A 105 -3.60 12.11 -0.15
C ASP A 105 -3.33 11.27 -1.40
N LEU A 106 -3.79 10.01 -1.38
CA LEU A 106 -3.68 9.04 -2.46
C LEU A 106 -5.01 8.84 -3.21
N SER A 107 -6.01 9.68 -2.95
CA SER A 107 -7.35 9.52 -3.53
C SER A 107 -7.31 9.50 -5.05
N ASP A 108 -6.50 10.36 -5.67
CA ASP A 108 -6.36 10.38 -7.14
C ASP A 108 -5.70 9.11 -7.69
N VAL A 109 -4.71 8.57 -6.98
CA VAL A 109 -4.05 7.30 -7.33
C VAL A 109 -5.05 6.13 -7.25
N PHE A 110 -5.87 6.10 -6.18
CA PHE A 110 -6.78 4.97 -5.95
C PHE A 110 -8.10 5.05 -6.73
N LYS A 111 -8.44 6.17 -7.38
CA LYS A 111 -9.61 6.26 -8.27
C LYS A 111 -9.57 5.19 -9.36
N ASP A 112 -8.38 4.90 -9.88
CA ASP A 112 -8.15 3.94 -10.97
C ASP A 112 -7.73 2.54 -10.47
N PHE A 113 -7.77 2.30 -9.15
CA PHE A 113 -7.33 1.04 -8.55
C PHE A 113 -8.38 -0.08 -8.72
N THR A 114 -8.46 -0.58 -9.94
CA THR A 114 -9.32 -1.68 -10.39
C THR A 114 -8.54 -2.96 -10.69
N ALA A 115 -7.21 -2.84 -10.83
CA ALA A 115 -6.30 -3.95 -11.08
C ALA A 115 -6.11 -4.85 -9.85
N ASP A 116 -5.40 -5.95 -10.07
CA ASP A 116 -5.02 -6.94 -9.05
C ASP A 116 -4.10 -6.37 -7.97
N GLY A 117 -3.28 -5.40 -8.33
CA GLY A 117 -2.46 -4.64 -7.41
C GLY A 117 -2.05 -3.28 -7.97
N ILE A 118 -1.41 -2.49 -7.11
CA ILE A 118 -0.86 -1.17 -7.43
C ILE A 118 0.45 -0.98 -6.67
N SER A 119 1.43 -0.35 -7.32
CA SER A 119 2.66 0.12 -6.70
C SER A 119 2.64 1.63 -6.69
N VAL A 120 2.97 2.22 -5.55
CA VAL A 120 3.02 3.67 -5.35
C VAL A 120 4.39 4.05 -4.85
N ASP A 121 5.06 4.93 -5.59
CA ASP A 121 6.37 5.46 -5.27
C ASP A 121 6.18 6.81 -4.57
N ILE A 122 6.58 6.87 -3.30
CA ILE A 122 6.40 8.01 -2.41
C ILE A 122 7.77 8.57 -2.05
N THR A 123 7.95 9.87 -2.19
CA THR A 123 9.09 10.58 -1.61
C THR A 123 8.65 11.30 -0.35
N VAL A 124 9.34 11.05 0.76
CA VAL A 124 9.23 11.85 1.98
C VAL A 124 10.45 12.75 2.08
N ARG A 125 10.26 14.06 2.00
CA ARG A 125 11.34 15.04 2.19
C ARG A 125 11.33 15.54 3.63
N VAL A 126 12.41 15.26 4.34
CA VAL A 126 12.63 15.75 5.71
C VAL A 126 13.23 17.17 5.65
N SER A 127 12.84 18.02 6.59
CA SER A 127 13.43 19.35 6.81
C SER A 127 14.01 19.42 8.22
N PRO A 128 15.27 18.99 8.42
CA PRO A 128 15.86 18.89 9.77
C PRO A 128 15.89 20.21 10.54
N SER A 129 16.10 21.33 9.84
CA SER A 129 16.09 22.67 10.45
C SER A 129 14.70 23.12 10.93
N LEU A 130 13.64 22.53 10.39
CA LEU A 130 12.25 22.88 10.68
C LEU A 130 11.54 21.82 11.53
N TYR A 131 12.17 20.66 11.77
CA TYR A 131 11.56 19.51 12.45
C TYR A 131 10.23 19.07 11.78
N THR A 132 10.20 19.08 10.45
CA THR A 132 9.03 18.70 9.66
C THR A 132 9.40 17.76 8.52
N ALA A 133 8.39 17.09 7.97
CA ALA A 133 8.49 16.36 6.71
C ALA A 133 7.29 16.65 5.81
N SER A 134 7.46 16.41 4.51
CA SER A 134 6.37 16.44 3.54
C SER A 134 6.48 15.25 2.61
N ALA A 135 5.34 14.64 2.27
CA ALA A 135 5.28 13.51 1.35
C ALA A 135 4.72 13.93 -0.02
N SER A 136 5.19 13.29 -1.08
CA SER A 136 4.71 13.46 -2.45
C SER A 136 4.67 12.12 -3.19
N ILE A 137 3.76 12.01 -4.16
CA ILE A 137 3.73 10.89 -5.11
C ILE A 137 4.73 11.22 -6.22
N GLU A 138 5.68 10.32 -6.47
CA GLU A 138 6.59 10.41 -7.62
C GLU A 138 5.99 9.70 -8.83
N ASP A 139 5.54 8.47 -8.65
CA ASP A 139 4.92 7.65 -9.68
C ASP A 139 3.99 6.59 -9.08
N TRP A 140 3.13 6.00 -9.91
CA TRP A 140 2.33 4.84 -9.56
C TRP A 140 1.98 4.02 -10.79
N GLN A 141 1.82 2.71 -10.60
CA GLN A 141 1.43 1.81 -11.67
C GLN A 141 0.59 0.65 -11.15
N ASN A 142 -0.37 0.22 -11.97
CA ASN A 142 -1.07 -1.04 -11.74
C ASN A 142 -0.11 -2.21 -11.90
N VAL A 143 -0.29 -3.23 -11.08
CA VAL A 143 0.55 -4.44 -11.07
C VAL A 143 -0.36 -5.66 -11.17
N GLU A 144 -0.09 -6.55 -12.11
CA GLU A 144 -0.79 -7.84 -12.19
C GLU A 144 -0.26 -8.84 -11.14
N TRP A 145 -1.10 -9.81 -10.75
CA TRP A 145 -0.64 -10.93 -9.94
C TRP A 145 0.44 -11.72 -10.70
N GLY A 146 1.60 -11.92 -10.09
CA GLY A 146 2.74 -12.66 -10.66
C GLY A 146 3.85 -11.79 -11.27
N GLN A 147 3.60 -10.50 -11.54
CA GLN A 147 4.68 -9.52 -11.73
C GLN A 147 5.09 -8.95 -10.37
N GLY A 148 6.39 -8.92 -10.10
CA GLY A 148 6.95 -8.48 -8.80
C GLY A 148 7.53 -9.59 -7.91
N ILE A 149 7.66 -10.83 -8.39
CA ILE A 149 8.65 -11.76 -7.82
C ILE A 149 10.01 -11.26 -8.31
N ILE A 150 10.67 -10.43 -7.50
CA ILE A 150 12.12 -10.25 -7.63
C ILE A 150 12.73 -11.57 -7.19
N THR A 151 13.27 -12.32 -8.14
CA THR A 151 14.13 -13.48 -7.90
C THR A 151 15.31 -13.04 -7.03
N TYR A 152 15.54 -13.73 -5.91
CA TYR A 152 16.77 -13.62 -5.13
C TYR A 152 17.98 -14.10 -5.94
#